data_AF-A0A968JJI7-F1
#
_entry.id   AF-A0A968JJI7-F1
#
_cell.length_a   1.000
_cell.length_b   1.000
_cell.length_c   1.000
_cell.angle_alpha   90.00
_cell.angle_beta   90.00
_cell.angle_gamma   90.00
#
_symmetry.space_group_name_H-M   'P 1'
#
loop_
_entity.id
_entity.type
_entity.pdbx_description
1 polymer ?
#
loop_
_entity_poly.entity_id
_entity_poly.type
_entity_poly.pdbx_seq_one_letter_code
_entity_poly.pdbx_strand_id
1 'polypeptide(L)' 'MGETALEQAALLQAQFLPNKVVMATVDNNNEYPLLVGKAVTSETLIYVCKDYACQQPLTSVAAVLEGMKT' A
#
# COMPACT_ATOMS: atom_id res chain seq x y z
N MET A 1 0.91 5.60 0.69
CA MET A 1 1.01 6.96 1.27
C MET A 1 0.80 7.96 0.16
N GLY A 2 0.10 9.06 0.43
CA GLY A 2 -0.30 10.04 -0.59
C GLY A 2 -1.77 10.43 -0.47
N GLU A 3 -2.20 11.42 -1.24
CA GLU A 3 -3.50 12.09 -1.08
C GLU A 3 -4.70 11.12 -1.13
N THR A 4 -4.64 10.09 -1.98
CA THR A 4 -5.71 9.10 -2.17
C THR A 4 -5.48 7.80 -1.40
N ALA A 5 -4.52 7.75 -0.46
CA ALA A 5 -4.11 6.52 0.21
C ALA A 5 -5.25 5.81 0.95
N LEU A 6 -6.16 6.57 1.57
CA LEU A 6 -7.29 6.00 2.30
C LEU A 6 -8.35 5.40 1.36
N GLU A 7 -8.58 6.02 0.21
CA GLU A 7 -9.46 5.49 -0.83
C GLU A 7 -8.89 4.21 -1.44
N GLN A 8 -7.61 4.22 -1.82
CA GLN A 8 -6.92 3.04 -2.34
C GLN A 8 -6.91 1.89 -1.30
N ALA A 9 -6.75 2.21 -0.02
CA ALA A 9 -6.83 1.23 1.06
C ALA A 9 -8.23 0.60 1.17
N ALA A 10 -9.30 1.40 1.06
CA ALA A 10 -10.67 0.89 1.04
C ALA A 10 -10.91 -0.06 -0.15
N LEU A 11 -10.42 0.31 -1.34
CA LEU A 11 -10.50 -0.55 -2.54
C LEU A 11 -9.75 -1.87 -2.36
N LEU A 12 -8.54 -1.86 -1.79
CA LEU A 12 -7.79 -3.07 -1.45
C LEU A 12 -8.52 -3.91 -0.41
N GLN A 13 -9.12 -3.29 0.61
CA GLN A 13 -9.86 -3.96 1.67
C GLN A 13 -11.07 -4.71 1.12
N ALA A 14 -11.74 -4.19 0.09
CA ALA A 14 -12.88 -4.83 -0.57
C ALA A 14 -12.54 -6.14 -1.33
N GLN A 15 -11.27 -6.37 -1.66
CA GLN A 15 -10.84 -7.58 -2.36
C GLN A 15 -10.53 -8.71 -1.39
N PHE A 16 -10.89 -9.96 -1.71
CA PHE A 16 -10.44 -11.08 -0.87
C PHE A 16 -8.95 -11.38 -1.10
N LEU A 17 -8.12 -11.09 -0.10
CA LEU A 17 -6.69 -11.39 -0.09
C LEU A 17 -6.35 -12.04 1.26
N PRO A 18 -5.96 -13.32 1.30
CA PRO A 18 -5.73 -14.03 2.55
C PRO A 18 -4.58 -13.40 3.33
N ASN A 19 -4.75 -13.29 4.65
CA ASN A 19 -3.75 -12.79 5.60
C ASN A 19 -3.22 -11.37 5.31
N LYS A 20 -3.95 -10.54 4.55
CA LYS A 20 -3.53 -9.16 4.31
C LYS A 20 -3.60 -8.33 5.59
N VAL A 21 -2.64 -7.42 5.73
CA VAL A 21 -2.69 -6.30 6.66
C VAL A 21 -2.51 -5.04 5.84
N VAL A 22 -3.41 -4.07 6.01
CA VAL A 22 -3.38 -2.81 5.25
C VAL A 22 -3.10 -1.67 6.22
N MET A 23 -2.10 -0.87 5.89
CA MET A 23 -1.72 0.34 6.62
C MET A 23 -1.65 1.48 5.62
N ALA A 24 -2.40 2.55 5.87
CA ALA A 24 -2.52 3.67 4.94
C ALA A 24 -2.61 4.98 5.69
N THR A 25 -1.91 5.99 5.17
CA THR A 25 -1.87 7.35 5.68
C THR A 25 -1.60 8.29 4.51
N VAL A 26 -2.09 9.52 4.60
CA VAL A 26 -1.83 10.57 3.61
C VAL A 26 -0.41 11.15 3.74
N ASP A 27 0.15 11.13 4.95
CA ASP A 27 1.46 11.69 5.27
C ASP A 27 2.25 10.76 6.21
N ASN A 28 3.50 11.10 6.53
CA ASN A 28 4.33 10.39 7.48
C ASN A 28 3.66 10.26 8.84
N ASN A 29 3.61 9.04 9.37
CA ASN A 29 3.14 8.76 10.72
C ASN A 29 4.05 7.73 11.38
N ASN A 30 4.72 8.11 12.48
CA ASN A 30 5.66 7.24 13.19
C ASN A 30 4.96 6.11 13.96
N GLU A 31 3.65 6.20 14.17
CA GLU A 31 2.85 5.11 14.75
C GLU A 31 2.59 3.98 13.73
N TYR A 32 2.93 4.19 12.46
CA TYR A 32 2.66 3.28 11.35
C TYR A 32 3.97 2.60 10.90
N PRO A 33 4.43 1.54 11.62
CA PRO A 33 5.78 0.98 11.45
C PRO A 33 6.10 0.49 10.04
N LEU A 34 5.11 0.01 9.28
CA LEU A 34 5.32 -0.46 7.91
C LEU A 34 5.61 0.68 6.92
N LEU A 35 5.34 1.92 7.31
CA LEU A 35 5.44 3.11 6.48
C LEU A 35 6.56 4.06 6.92
N VAL A 36 7.23 3.77 8.04
CA VAL A 36 8.38 4.57 8.50
C VAL A 36 9.48 4.56 7.44
N GLY A 37 9.95 5.76 7.08
CA GLY A 37 11.01 5.96 6.08
C GLY A 37 10.57 5.74 4.62
N LYS A 38 9.27 5.60 4.35
CA LYS A 38 8.73 5.59 2.98
C LYS A 38 8.45 7.01 2.49
N ALA A 39 8.49 7.20 1.18
CA ALA A 39 8.26 8.52 0.59
C ALA A 39 6.79 8.91 0.63
N VAL A 40 6.54 10.19 0.93
CA VAL A 40 5.26 10.86 0.69
C VAL A 40 5.39 11.63 -0.62
N THR A 41 4.50 11.34 -1.56
CA THR A 41 4.46 11.95 -2.89
C THR A 41 3.06 12.48 -3.17
N SER A 42 2.91 13.31 -4.21
CA SER A 42 1.60 13.76 -4.68
C SER A 42 0.71 12.60 -5.11
N GLU A 43 1.31 11.60 -5.75
CA GLU A 43 0.62 10.34 -6.08
C GLU A 43 0.66 9.36 -4.90
N THR A 44 -0.35 8.51 -4.79
CA THR A 44 -0.36 7.46 -3.77
C THR A 44 0.59 6.33 -4.16
N LEU A 45 1.60 6.07 -3.31
CA LEU A 45 2.43 4.89 -3.41
C LEU A 45 1.89 3.75 -2.55
N ILE A 46 1.76 2.58 -3.16
CA ILE A 46 1.32 1.32 -2.54
C ILE A 46 2.53 0.38 -2.50
N TYR A 47 2.91 -0.02 -1.28
CA TYR A 47 4.02 -0.93 -1.04
C TYR A 47 3.45 -2.32 -0.74
N VAL A 48 3.79 -3.31 -1.57
CA VAL A 48 3.42 -4.71 -1.34
C VAL A 48 4.62 -5.43 -0.76
N CYS A 49 4.47 -5.93 0.47
CA CYS A 49 5.51 -6.67 1.17
C CYS A 49 5.08 -8.12 1.41
N LYS A 50 5.91 -9.06 0.97
CA LYS A 50 5.71 -10.51 1.09
C LYS A 50 7.06 -11.16 1.40
N ASP A 51 7.08 -12.19 2.24
CA ASP A 51 8.30 -12.94 2.59
C ASP A 51 9.43 -12.02 3.08
N TYR A 52 9.09 -11.06 3.94
CA TYR A 52 10.02 -10.07 4.53
C TYR A 52 10.68 -9.10 3.53
N ALA A 53 10.21 -9.07 2.28
CA ALA A 53 10.69 -8.15 1.25
C ALA A 53 9.54 -7.30 0.70
N CYS A 54 9.82 -6.03 0.40
CA CYS A 54 8.89 -5.16 -0.29
C CYS A 54 9.30 -5.02 -1.76
N GLN A 55 8.31 -5.08 -2.65
CA GLN A 55 8.50 -4.84 -4.07
C GLN A 55 8.65 -3.33 -4.34
N GLN A 56 8.96 -2.97 -5.60
CA GLN A 56 8.89 -1.58 -6.05
C GLN A 56 7.46 -1.05 -5.84
N PRO A 57 7.29 0.21 -5.39
CA PRO A 57 5.98 0.76 -5.11
C PRO A 57 5.15 0.89 -6.39
N LEU A 58 3.86 0.60 -6.26
CA LEU A 58 2.86 0.72 -7.32
C LEU A 58 1.95 1.92 -7.04
N THR A 59 1.30 2.46 -8.06
CA THR A 59 0.47 3.66 -7.93
C THR A 59 -1.04 3.41 -7.98
N SER A 60 -1.49 2.16 -8.15
CA SER A 60 -2.91 1.82 -8.18
C SER A 60 -3.23 0.44 -7.62
N VAL A 61 -4.44 0.27 -7.08
CA VAL A 61 -4.96 -1.04 -6.67
C VAL A 61 -5.00 -2.03 -7.84
N ALA A 62 -5.31 -1.57 -9.05
CA ALA A 62 -5.33 -2.44 -10.23
C ALA A 62 -3.97 -3.09 -10.49
N ALA A 63 -2.90 -2.29 -10.48
CA ALA A 63 -1.53 -2.80 -10.68
C ALA A 63 -1.12 -3.77 -9.56
N VAL A 64 -1.54 -3.52 -8.32
CA VAL A 64 -1.31 -4.44 -7.20
C VAL A 64 -1.99 -5.79 -7.44
N LEU A 65 -3.27 -5.79 -7.81
CA LEU A 65 -4.02 -7.01 -8.06
C LEU A 65 -3.50 -7.80 -9.26
N GLU A 66 -2.97 -7.12 -10.28
CA GLU A 66 -2.30 -7.76 -11.41
C GLU A 66 -1.00 -8.44 -10.99
N GLY A 67 -0.16 -7.76 -10.20
CA GLY A 67 1.11 -8.30 -9.70
C GLY A 67 0.98 -9.43 -8.68
N MET A 68 -0.21 -9.63 -8.09
CA MET A 68 -0.48 -10.71 -7.13
C MET A 68 -1.00 -12.01 -7.77
N LYS A 69 -1.25 -12.04 -9.09
CA LYS A 69 -1.78 -13.22 -9.81
C LYS A 69 -0.70 -14.24 -10.24
N THR A 70 0.57 -13.90 -10.10
CA THR A 70 1.74 -14.76 -10.36
C THR A 70 2.20 -15.47 -9.11
#